data_AF-A0A958CM76-F1
#
_entry.id   AF-A0A958CM76-F1
#
_cell.length_a   1.000
_cell.length_b   1.000
_cell.length_c   1.000
_cell.angle_alpha   90.00
_cell.angle_beta   90.00
_cell.angle_gamma   90.00
#
_symmetry.space_group_name_H-M   'P 1'
#
loop_
_entity.id
_entity.type
_entity.pdbx_description
1 polymer ?
#
loop_
_entity_poly.entity_id
_entity_poly.type
_entity_poly.pdbx_seq_one_letter_code
_entity_poly.pdbx_strand_id
1 'polypeptide(L)'
;QVQGDALARLVTFMDATPRAGACGPQLLNPDGSFQHGAFRFPGLAQTALDMFPPPGRLNPALMESRLNGRYPRDLFAGNEPFLVDFVLGASLTVRSAAIRQAGLLDEGYFMYCEEMDWQQRLARTGWEVYCVPAARIVHHGAASTSQFRAAMFVVLWESRLRYFARYCGPVTNRLLRGLIRAGMSAEADRARSSAPPDLDDRLRAFETVARTAGGKK
;
A
#
# COMPACT_ATOMS: atom_id res chain seq x y z
N GLN A 1 10.61 14.15 -5.89
CA GLN A 1 10.89 15.58 -6.09
C GLN A 1 9.81 16.41 -5.38
N VAL A 2 10.23 17.31 -4.50
CA VAL A 2 9.34 18.24 -3.78
C VAL A 2 8.88 19.34 -4.74
N GLN A 3 7.58 19.66 -4.74
CA GLN A 3 7.03 20.77 -5.52
C GLN A 3 6.80 21.98 -4.61
N GLY A 4 7.40 23.12 -4.96
CA GLY A 4 7.21 24.39 -4.24
C GLY A 4 7.41 24.27 -2.72
N ASP A 5 6.40 24.72 -1.97
CA ASP A 5 6.36 24.77 -0.50
C ASP A 5 5.72 23.50 0.13
N ALA A 6 5.65 22.38 -0.59
CA ALA A 6 4.94 21.18 -0.13
C ALA A 6 5.37 20.70 1.27
N LEU A 7 6.66 20.71 1.60
CA LEU A 7 7.13 20.34 2.94
C LEU A 7 6.61 21.31 4.01
N ALA A 8 6.64 22.61 3.74
CA ALA A 8 6.12 23.63 4.66
C ALA A 8 4.62 23.45 4.87
N ARG A 9 3.85 23.15 3.82
CA ARG A 9 2.41 22.85 3.93
C ARG A 9 2.12 21.65 4.83
N LEU A 10 2.90 20.57 4.70
CA LEU A 10 2.77 19.39 5.56
C LEU A 10 3.05 19.72 7.03
N VAL A 11 4.14 20.46 7.30
CA VAL A 11 4.51 20.87 8.66
C VAL A 11 3.45 21.80 9.25
N THR A 12 3.05 22.85 8.53
CA THR A 12 2.00 23.78 8.98
C THR A 12 0.69 23.06 9.29
N PHE A 13 0.30 22.09 8.45
CA PHE A 13 -0.88 21.27 8.72
C PHE A 13 -0.73 20.46 10.01
N MET A 14 0.44 19.83 10.23
CA MET A 14 0.71 19.07 11.44
C MET A 14 0.71 19.98 12.68
N ASP A 15 1.27 21.18 12.61
CA ASP A 15 1.25 22.13 13.74
C ASP A 15 -0.16 22.60 14.07
N ALA A 16 -0.98 22.87 13.04
CA ALA A 16 -2.37 23.30 13.20
C ALA A 16 -3.34 22.17 13.61
N THR A 17 -2.94 20.90 13.47
CA THR A 17 -3.81 19.73 13.71
C THR A 17 -3.20 18.81 14.79
N PRO A 18 -3.38 19.11 16.08
CA PRO A 18 -2.72 18.36 17.16
C PRO A 18 -3.04 16.87 17.21
N ARG A 19 -4.16 16.42 16.64
CA ARG A 19 -4.54 14.99 16.56
C ARG A 19 -3.93 14.24 15.38
N ALA A 20 -3.37 14.94 14.39
CA ALA A 20 -2.65 14.32 13.29
C ALA A 20 -1.34 13.73 13.82
N GLY A 21 -1.23 12.39 13.81
CA GLY A 21 0.00 11.67 14.12
C GLY A 21 0.88 11.49 12.90
N ALA A 22 0.26 11.40 11.72
CA ALA A 22 0.97 11.42 10.45
C ALA A 22 0.18 12.13 9.36
N CYS A 23 0.90 12.62 8.34
CA CYS A 23 0.29 13.10 7.11
C CYS A 23 1.16 12.81 5.88
N GLY A 24 0.52 12.79 4.71
CA GLY A 24 1.19 12.68 3.41
C GLY A 24 0.63 13.64 2.37
N PRO A 25 1.38 13.94 1.30
CA PRO A 25 0.97 14.85 0.23
C PRO A 25 0.05 14.14 -0.79
N GLN A 26 -0.43 14.91 -1.78
CA GLN A 26 -0.80 14.34 -3.07
C GLN A 26 0.47 13.90 -3.82
N LEU A 27 0.49 12.64 -4.25
CA LEU A 27 1.56 12.11 -5.08
C LEU A 27 1.25 12.30 -6.56
N LEU A 28 2.30 12.61 -7.32
CA LEU A 28 2.27 12.75 -8.76
C LEU A 28 3.30 11.79 -9.38
N ASN A 29 2.98 11.23 -10.53
CA ASN A 29 3.94 10.52 -11.35
C ASN A 29 4.94 11.52 -11.98
N PRO A 30 6.08 11.05 -12.53
CA PRO A 30 7.07 11.92 -13.17
C PRO A 30 6.54 12.80 -14.31
N ASP A 31 5.48 12.36 -14.99
CA ASP A 31 4.78 13.12 -16.04
C ASP A 31 3.77 14.15 -15.48
N GLY A 32 3.70 14.30 -14.15
CA GLY A 32 2.76 15.18 -13.47
C GLY A 32 1.35 14.62 -13.32
N SER A 33 1.07 13.42 -13.86
CA SER A 33 -0.23 12.78 -13.70
C SER A 33 -0.46 12.31 -12.26
N PHE A 34 -1.74 12.16 -11.88
CA PHE A 34 -2.11 11.76 -10.54
C PHE A 34 -1.61 10.36 -10.18
N GLN A 35 -1.05 10.22 -8.98
CA GLN A 35 -0.70 8.95 -8.36
C GLN A 35 -1.46 8.79 -7.03
N HIS A 36 -2.14 7.66 -6.86
CA HIS A 36 -2.77 7.34 -5.58
C HIS A 36 -1.71 7.18 -4.48
N GLY A 37 -1.77 8.05 -3.47
CA GLY A 37 -0.86 8.05 -2.32
C GLY A 37 -1.51 7.75 -0.97
N ALA A 38 -2.82 7.52 -0.92
CA ALA A 38 -3.55 7.26 0.31
C ALA A 38 -4.58 6.15 0.13
N PHE A 39 -4.69 5.28 1.15
CA PHE A 39 -5.40 4.01 1.06
C PHE A 39 -6.05 3.63 2.38
N ARG A 40 -7.07 2.77 2.29
CA ARG A 40 -7.65 2.04 3.42
C ARG A 40 -6.80 0.85 3.78
N PHE A 41 -6.82 0.42 5.03
CA PHE A 41 -6.14 -0.81 5.43
C PHE A 41 -6.68 -2.02 4.64
N PRO A 42 -5.80 -2.90 4.14
CA PRO A 42 -6.21 -3.97 3.24
C PRO A 42 -7.04 -5.03 3.96
N GLY A 43 -8.02 -5.56 3.24
CA GLY A 43 -8.89 -6.63 3.70
C GLY A 43 -9.25 -7.61 2.58
N LEU A 44 -10.30 -8.40 2.80
CA LEU A 44 -10.73 -9.44 1.85
C LEU A 44 -11.12 -8.87 0.48
N ALA A 45 -11.90 -7.79 0.44
CA ALA A 45 -12.36 -7.20 -0.82
C ALA A 45 -11.19 -6.70 -1.68
N GLN A 46 -10.29 -5.92 -1.08
CA GLN A 46 -9.09 -5.43 -1.77
C GLN A 46 -8.19 -6.59 -2.22
N THR A 47 -7.95 -7.59 -1.36
CA THR A 47 -7.13 -8.75 -1.74
C THR A 47 -7.78 -9.57 -2.85
N ALA A 48 -9.11 -9.70 -2.88
CA ALA A 48 -9.81 -10.39 -3.96
C ALA A 48 -9.64 -9.65 -5.29
N LEU A 49 -9.74 -8.32 -5.26
CA LEU A 49 -9.49 -7.47 -6.41
C LEU A 49 -8.03 -7.53 -6.89
N ASP A 50 -7.06 -7.57 -5.96
CA ASP A 50 -5.64 -7.72 -6.28
C ASP A 50 -5.33 -9.06 -6.96
N MET A 51 -6.00 -10.14 -6.56
CA MET A 51 -5.77 -11.51 -7.06
C MET A 51 -6.58 -11.87 -8.30
N PHE A 52 -7.79 -11.32 -8.39
CA PHE A 52 -8.75 -11.59 -9.45
C PHE A 52 -9.27 -10.26 -10.00
N PRO A 53 -8.41 -9.47 -10.66
CA PRO A 53 -8.83 -8.21 -11.25
C PRO A 53 -9.96 -8.48 -12.26
N PRO A 54 -11.05 -7.68 -12.23
CA PRO A 54 -12.19 -7.90 -13.11
C PRO A 54 -11.75 -7.81 -14.58
N PRO A 55 -12.31 -8.61 -15.48
CA PRO A 55 -12.03 -8.47 -16.90
C PRO A 55 -12.74 -7.23 -17.49
N GLY A 56 -12.17 -6.70 -18.57
CA GLY A 56 -12.82 -5.70 -19.42
C GLY A 56 -13.14 -4.37 -18.72
N ARG A 57 -14.29 -3.77 -19.10
CA ARG A 57 -14.67 -2.39 -18.73
C ARG A 57 -14.96 -2.18 -17.24
N LEU A 58 -15.18 -3.25 -16.47
CA LEU A 58 -15.42 -3.16 -15.02
C LEU A 58 -14.13 -2.98 -14.22
N ASN A 59 -12.97 -3.30 -14.80
CA ASN A 59 -11.68 -3.25 -14.12
C ASN A 59 -11.35 -1.85 -13.57
N PRO A 60 -11.35 -0.77 -14.39
CA PRO A 60 -10.93 0.54 -13.89
C PRO A 60 -11.87 1.06 -12.81
N ALA A 61 -13.18 0.85 -12.97
CA ALA A 61 -14.16 1.30 -11.99
C ALA A 61 -13.97 0.64 -10.61
N LEU A 62 -13.74 -0.68 -10.58
CA LEU A 62 -13.56 -1.40 -9.32
C LEU A 62 -12.17 -1.18 -8.72
N MET A 63 -11.12 -1.14 -9.53
CA MET A 63 -9.75 -0.87 -9.08
C MET A 63 -9.62 0.54 -8.51
N GLU A 64 -10.31 1.54 -9.08
CA GLU A 64 -10.30 2.92 -8.60
C GLU A 64 -11.31 3.19 -7.48
N SER A 65 -12.03 2.16 -7.02
CA SER A 65 -13.06 2.29 -5.99
C SER A 65 -12.54 2.08 -4.57
N ARG A 66 -13.41 2.40 -3.60
CA ARG A 66 -13.22 2.10 -2.17
C ARG A 66 -13.04 0.61 -1.89
N LEU A 67 -13.53 -0.29 -2.76
CA LEU A 67 -13.36 -1.74 -2.60
C LEU A 67 -11.89 -2.16 -2.74
N ASN A 68 -11.12 -1.42 -3.53
CA ASN A 68 -9.67 -1.59 -3.66
C ASN A 68 -8.89 -0.70 -2.66
N GLY A 69 -9.56 -0.19 -1.64
CA GLY A 69 -8.99 0.67 -0.63
C GLY A 69 -8.65 2.09 -1.10
N ARG A 70 -9.02 2.49 -2.32
CA ARG A 70 -8.71 3.84 -2.85
C ARG A 70 -9.73 4.88 -2.37
N TYR A 71 -9.23 6.09 -2.13
CA TYR A 71 -10.07 7.26 -1.87
C TYR A 71 -10.46 7.94 -3.20
N PRO A 72 -11.66 8.56 -3.31
CA PRO A 72 -12.09 9.26 -4.52
C PRO A 72 -11.10 10.33 -4.95
N ARG A 73 -10.83 10.42 -6.27
CA ARG A 73 -9.91 11.41 -6.85
C ARG A 73 -10.31 12.86 -6.53
N ASP A 74 -11.61 13.13 -6.41
CA ASP A 74 -12.14 14.47 -6.08
C ASP A 74 -11.64 14.99 -4.73
N LEU A 75 -11.39 14.10 -3.76
CA LEU A 75 -10.81 14.51 -2.47
C LEU A 75 -9.38 15.05 -2.64
N PHE A 76 -8.62 14.51 -3.59
CA PHE A 76 -7.27 15.00 -3.90
C PHE A 76 -7.31 16.30 -4.70
N ALA A 77 -8.33 16.49 -5.55
CA ALA A 77 -8.50 17.72 -6.32
C ALA A 77 -8.95 18.92 -5.46
N GLY A 78 -9.67 18.64 -4.36
CA GLY A 78 -10.23 19.67 -3.48
C GLY A 78 -9.23 20.47 -2.66
N ASN A 79 -7.93 20.12 -2.65
CA ASN A 79 -6.85 20.73 -1.85
C ASN A 79 -7.04 20.73 -0.31
N GLU A 80 -8.22 20.36 0.18
CA GLU A 80 -8.51 20.24 1.61
C GLU A 80 -7.95 18.94 2.21
N PRO A 81 -7.34 18.99 3.40
CA PRO A 81 -6.91 17.79 4.10
C PRO A 81 -8.08 16.86 4.43
N PHE A 82 -7.87 15.55 4.33
CA PHE A 82 -8.88 14.56 4.68
C PHE A 82 -8.29 13.34 5.37
N LEU A 83 -9.10 12.71 6.23
CA LEU A 83 -8.74 11.53 7.00
C LEU A 83 -8.57 10.30 6.09
N VAL A 84 -7.50 9.56 6.33
CA VAL A 84 -7.19 8.32 5.64
C VAL A 84 -6.71 7.26 6.63
N ASP A 85 -6.74 5.98 6.26
CA ASP A 85 -6.18 4.94 7.12
C ASP A 85 -4.64 4.99 7.08
N PHE A 86 -4.06 5.13 5.87
CA PHE A 86 -2.64 5.34 5.70
C PHE A 86 -2.28 6.06 4.38
N VAL A 87 -1.12 6.70 4.35
CA VAL A 87 -0.45 7.24 3.15
C VAL A 87 0.80 6.43 2.81
N LEU A 88 1.23 6.45 1.54
CA LEU A 88 2.44 5.75 1.11
C LEU A 88 3.72 6.37 1.68
N GLY A 89 4.74 5.53 1.89
CA GLY A 89 6.04 5.92 2.42
C GLY A 89 6.86 6.83 1.49
N ALA A 90 6.40 7.07 0.26
CA ALA A 90 7.03 7.99 -0.69
C ALA A 90 7.21 9.42 -0.14
N SER A 91 6.28 9.84 0.73
CA SER A 91 6.44 11.03 1.57
C SER A 91 5.50 10.94 2.75
N LEU A 92 6.07 10.71 3.93
CA LEU A 92 5.33 10.53 5.18
C LEU A 92 5.94 11.45 6.25
N THR A 93 5.14 12.39 6.75
CA THR A 93 5.50 13.24 7.89
C THR A 93 4.86 12.67 9.14
N VAL A 94 5.63 12.47 10.21
CA VAL A 94 5.14 11.86 11.46
C VAL A 94 5.48 12.73 12.66
N ARG A 95 4.52 12.93 13.56
CA ARG A 95 4.69 13.69 14.78
C ARG A 95 5.59 12.94 15.77
N SER A 96 6.60 13.59 16.32
CA SER A 96 7.52 12.97 17.29
C SER A 96 6.82 12.39 18.53
N ALA A 97 5.75 13.03 19.01
CA ALA A 97 4.93 12.48 20.11
C ALA A 97 4.23 11.18 19.72
N ALA A 98 3.77 11.07 18.47
CA ALA A 98 3.16 9.85 17.96
C ALA A 98 4.19 8.74 17.77
N ILE A 99 5.43 9.07 17.35
CA ILE A 99 6.55 8.12 17.30
C ILE A 99 6.86 7.56 18.69
N ARG A 100 6.94 8.42 19.72
CA ARG A 100 7.20 7.97 21.11
C ARG A 100 6.14 7.01 21.64
N GLN A 101 4.89 7.13 21.18
CA GLN A 101 3.80 6.25 21.62
C GLN A 101 3.69 4.97 20.79
N ALA A 102 3.79 5.08 19.46
CA ALA A 102 3.63 3.95 18.56
C ALA A 102 4.91 3.10 18.41
N GLY A 103 6.08 3.69 18.68
CA GLY A 103 7.40 3.13 18.39
C GLY A 103 7.90 3.48 16.98
N LEU A 104 9.13 3.07 16.66
CA LEU A 104 9.74 3.23 15.34
C LEU A 104 9.10 2.29 14.30
N LEU A 105 9.56 2.34 13.06
CA LEU A 105 9.24 1.33 12.04
C LEU A 105 9.65 -0.07 12.52
N ASP A 106 8.88 -1.09 12.15
CA ASP A 106 9.18 -2.48 12.52
C ASP A 106 10.20 -3.06 11.54
N GLU A 107 11.45 -3.24 12.01
CA GLU A 107 12.58 -3.78 11.23
C GLU A 107 12.36 -5.21 10.72
N GLY A 108 11.31 -5.90 11.19
CA GLY A 108 10.93 -7.19 10.64
C GLY A 108 10.25 -7.12 9.26
N TYR A 109 9.94 -5.92 8.76
CA TYR A 109 9.65 -5.71 7.34
C TYR A 109 10.94 -5.26 6.64
N PHE A 110 11.39 -6.00 5.64
CA PHE A 110 12.49 -5.57 4.79
C PHE A 110 12.06 -4.44 3.85
N MET A 111 10.93 -4.62 3.17
CA MET A 111 10.30 -3.63 2.30
C MET A 111 8.81 -3.92 2.14
N TYR A 112 8.04 -2.87 1.89
CA TYR A 112 6.59 -2.84 1.82
C TYR A 112 5.89 -3.13 3.15
N CYS A 113 4.76 -2.46 3.35
CA CYS A 113 3.91 -2.59 4.53
C CYS A 113 4.55 -2.09 5.84
N GLU A 114 5.81 -1.69 5.87
CA GLU A 114 6.46 -1.12 7.05
C GLU A 114 5.79 0.19 7.47
N GLU A 115 5.46 1.04 6.49
CA GLU A 115 4.79 2.30 6.70
C GLU A 115 3.30 2.10 7.02
N MET A 116 2.69 1.09 6.42
CA MET A 116 1.30 0.73 6.66
C MET A 116 1.12 0.17 8.08
N ASP A 117 2.01 -0.71 8.53
CA ASP A 117 2.09 -1.22 9.90
C ASP A 117 2.27 -0.08 10.91
N TRP A 118 3.15 0.88 10.59
CA TRP A 118 3.39 2.03 11.44
C TRP A 118 2.14 2.88 11.63
N GLN A 119 1.45 3.17 10.53
CA GLN A 119 0.20 3.95 10.56
C GLN A 119 -0.95 3.19 11.21
N GLN A 120 -1.00 1.86 11.07
CA GLN A 120 -1.92 1.01 11.83
C GLN A 120 -1.66 1.06 13.34
N ARG A 121 -0.39 1.15 13.78
CA ARG A 121 -0.03 1.35 15.19
C ARG A 121 -0.39 2.77 15.67
N LEU A 122 -0.09 3.80 14.87
CA LEU A 122 -0.49 5.18 15.17
C LEU A 122 -2.00 5.27 15.42
N ALA A 123 -2.81 4.71 14.51
CA ALA A 123 -4.26 4.66 14.64
C ALA A 123 -4.74 3.94 15.92
N ARG A 124 -4.11 2.82 16.29
CA ARG A 124 -4.42 2.07 17.52
C ARG A 124 -4.09 2.83 18.80
N THR A 125 -3.17 3.80 18.73
CA THR A 125 -2.85 4.73 19.82
C THR A 125 -3.69 6.01 19.79
N GLY A 126 -4.70 6.10 18.93
CA GLY A 126 -5.65 7.22 18.86
C GLY A 126 -5.22 8.38 17.96
N TRP A 127 -4.08 8.27 17.28
CA TRP A 127 -3.63 9.26 16.32
C TRP A 127 -4.38 9.14 14.99
N GLU A 128 -4.61 10.28 14.35
CA GLU A 128 -5.23 10.34 13.03
C GLU A 128 -4.16 10.47 11.93
N VAL A 129 -4.49 9.95 10.75
CA VAL A 129 -3.65 10.06 9.54
C VAL A 129 -4.40 10.86 8.49
N TYR A 130 -3.69 11.79 7.84
CA TYR A 130 -4.27 12.69 6.86
C TYR A 130 -3.55 12.65 5.52
N CYS A 131 -4.32 12.78 4.44
CA CYS A 131 -3.79 13.25 3.16
C CYS A 131 -3.95 14.78 3.11
N VAL A 132 -2.91 15.50 2.66
CA VAL A 132 -2.87 16.97 2.53
C VAL A 132 -2.62 17.31 1.06
N PRO A 133 -3.67 17.41 0.23
CA PRO A 133 -3.50 17.47 -1.22
C PRO A 133 -2.91 18.79 -1.75
N ALA A 134 -3.00 19.86 -0.94
CA ALA A 134 -2.31 21.11 -1.22
C ALA A 134 -0.78 20.96 -1.25
N ALA A 135 -0.22 19.95 -0.57
CA ALA A 135 1.19 19.58 -0.69
C ALA A 135 1.34 18.56 -1.81
N ARG A 136 2.24 18.81 -2.78
CA ARG A 136 2.44 17.95 -3.95
C ARG A 136 3.88 17.44 -4.03
N ILE A 137 4.03 16.15 -4.24
CA ILE A 137 5.34 15.51 -4.39
C ILE A 137 5.31 14.59 -5.61
N VAL A 138 6.28 14.78 -6.51
CA VAL A 138 6.50 13.88 -7.65
C VAL A 138 7.29 12.68 -7.16
N HIS A 139 6.73 11.49 -7.30
CA HIS A 139 7.34 10.24 -6.88
C HIS A 139 7.87 9.48 -8.10
N HIS A 140 9.20 9.34 -8.16
CA HIS A 140 9.88 8.53 -9.16
C HIS A 140 9.86 7.07 -8.72
N GLY A 141 8.68 6.45 -8.81
CA GLY A 141 8.47 5.08 -8.34
C GLY A 141 9.35 4.04 -9.06
N ALA A 142 9.51 2.87 -8.43
CA ALA A 142 10.13 1.67 -8.99
C ALA A 142 11.58 1.77 -9.47
N ALA A 143 12.31 2.85 -9.17
CA ALA A 143 13.72 2.99 -9.53
C ALA A 143 14.60 1.84 -9.01
N SER A 144 14.36 1.39 -7.77
CA SER A 144 15.17 0.36 -7.10
C SER A 144 14.61 -1.08 -7.22
N THR A 145 13.34 -1.24 -7.62
CA THR A 145 12.66 -2.55 -7.61
C THR A 145 12.43 -3.11 -9.02
N SER A 146 12.54 -2.27 -10.05
CA SER A 146 12.33 -2.66 -11.46
C SER A 146 13.36 -3.68 -11.98
N GLN A 147 14.56 -3.72 -11.39
CA GLN A 147 15.60 -4.68 -11.74
C GLN A 147 15.38 -6.08 -11.13
N PHE A 148 14.57 -6.18 -10.07
CA PHE A 148 14.36 -7.40 -9.29
C PHE A 148 12.87 -7.73 -9.14
N ARG A 149 12.09 -7.58 -10.22
CA ARG A 149 10.61 -7.63 -10.16
C ARG A 149 10.06 -8.88 -9.47
N ALA A 150 10.56 -10.06 -9.84
CA ALA A 150 10.08 -11.33 -9.27
C ALA A 150 10.41 -11.46 -7.78
N ALA A 151 11.64 -11.10 -7.37
CA ALA A 151 12.05 -11.13 -5.97
C ALA A 151 11.27 -10.10 -5.14
N MET A 152 11.11 -8.87 -5.64
CA MET A 152 10.35 -7.83 -4.95
C MET A 152 8.85 -8.13 -4.87
N PHE A 153 8.32 -8.89 -5.82
CA PHE A 153 6.97 -9.42 -5.74
C PHE A 153 6.81 -10.40 -4.57
N VAL A 154 7.79 -11.30 -4.36
CA VAL A 154 7.79 -12.19 -3.19
C VAL A 154 7.83 -11.36 -1.90
N VAL A 155 8.77 -10.42 -1.79
CA VAL A 155 8.90 -9.54 -0.62
C VAL A 155 7.59 -8.80 -0.31
N LEU A 156 6.93 -8.23 -1.33
CA LEU A 156 5.63 -7.56 -1.17
C LEU A 156 4.60 -8.47 -0.51
N TRP A 157 4.46 -9.70 -1.01
CA TRP A 157 3.46 -10.63 -0.50
C TRP A 157 3.84 -11.25 0.84
N GLU A 158 5.11 -11.46 1.12
CA GLU A 158 5.59 -11.85 2.46
C GLU A 158 5.26 -10.78 3.50
N SER A 159 5.53 -9.52 3.17
CA SER A 159 5.16 -8.37 4.00
C SER A 159 3.64 -8.26 4.18
N ARG A 160 2.84 -8.43 3.12
CA ARG A 160 1.36 -8.47 3.21
C ARG A 160 0.86 -9.61 4.09
N LEU A 161 1.41 -10.82 3.95
CA LEU A 161 1.05 -11.99 4.75
C LEU A 161 1.41 -11.81 6.23
N ARG A 162 2.55 -11.18 6.52
CA ARG A 162 2.95 -10.79 7.88
C ARG A 162 1.96 -9.77 8.46
N TYR A 163 1.62 -8.74 7.70
CA TYR A 163 0.65 -7.72 8.10
C TYR A 163 -0.72 -8.35 8.43
N PHE A 164 -1.24 -9.23 7.57
CA PHE A 164 -2.50 -9.93 7.83
C PHE A 164 -2.45 -10.84 9.05
N ALA A 165 -1.33 -11.54 9.26
CA ALA A 165 -1.15 -12.36 10.46
C ALA A 165 -1.14 -11.53 11.75
N ARG A 166 -0.64 -10.28 11.69
CA ARG A 166 -0.57 -9.38 12.84
C ARG A 166 -1.91 -8.71 13.17
N TYR A 167 -2.70 -8.36 12.14
CA TYR A 167 -3.84 -7.45 12.31
C TYR A 167 -5.20 -8.07 12.01
N CYS A 168 -5.27 -9.16 11.26
CA CYS A 168 -6.55 -9.83 10.97
C CYS A 168 -6.81 -10.99 11.94
N GLY A 169 -8.09 -11.17 12.30
CA GLY A 169 -8.51 -12.32 13.12
C GLY A 169 -8.20 -13.66 12.43
N PRO A 170 -8.09 -14.77 13.18
CA PRO A 170 -7.65 -16.07 12.65
C PRO A 170 -8.48 -16.60 11.47
N VAL A 171 -9.79 -16.36 11.46
CA VAL A 171 -10.68 -16.74 10.35
C VAL A 171 -10.36 -15.91 9.11
N THR A 172 -10.35 -14.59 9.22
CA THR A 172 -10.05 -13.67 8.11
C THR A 172 -8.65 -13.91 7.54
N ASN A 173 -7.64 -14.12 8.39
CA ASN A 173 -6.28 -14.43 7.94
C ASN A 173 -6.22 -15.75 7.16
N ARG A 174 -6.95 -16.80 7.57
CA ARG A 174 -7.05 -18.05 6.81
C ARG A 174 -7.72 -17.85 5.45
N LEU A 175 -8.80 -17.06 5.39
CA LEU A 175 -9.46 -16.73 4.13
C LEU A 175 -8.55 -15.94 3.19
N LEU A 176 -7.84 -14.93 3.71
CA LEU A 176 -6.86 -14.15 2.94
C LEU A 176 -5.75 -15.05 2.38
N ARG A 177 -5.20 -15.96 3.19
CA ARG A 177 -4.19 -16.94 2.74
C ARG A 177 -4.72 -17.86 1.65
N GLY A 178 -5.94 -18.38 1.80
CA GLY A 178 -6.58 -19.20 0.76
C GLY A 178 -6.78 -18.44 -0.55
N LEU A 179 -7.25 -17.20 -0.45
CA LEU A 179 -7.46 -16.30 -1.58
C LEU A 179 -6.16 -15.98 -2.32
N ILE A 180 -5.09 -15.68 -1.58
CA ILE A 180 -3.76 -15.43 -2.14
C ILE A 180 -3.23 -16.68 -2.86
N ARG A 181 -3.37 -17.87 -2.26
CA ARG A 181 -2.95 -19.12 -2.91
C ARG A 181 -3.69 -19.36 -4.22
N ALA A 182 -5.01 -19.20 -4.21
CA ALA A 182 -5.82 -19.33 -5.43
C ALA A 182 -5.41 -18.28 -6.48
N GLY A 183 -5.14 -17.04 -6.06
CA GLY A 183 -4.65 -15.97 -6.92
C GLY A 183 -3.30 -16.29 -7.56
N MET A 184 -2.33 -16.78 -6.78
CA MET A 184 -1.02 -17.20 -7.30
C MET A 184 -1.15 -18.33 -8.34
N SER A 185 -2.03 -19.31 -8.13
CA SER A 185 -2.29 -20.34 -9.13
C SER A 185 -2.87 -19.76 -10.42
N ALA A 186 -3.86 -18.85 -10.30
CA ALA A 186 -4.44 -18.20 -11.46
C ALA A 186 -3.42 -17.32 -12.22
N GLU A 187 -2.54 -16.62 -11.50
CA GLU A 187 -1.45 -15.83 -12.09
C GLU A 187 -0.44 -16.72 -12.81
N ALA A 188 -0.11 -17.89 -12.24
CA ALA A 188 0.75 -18.88 -12.88
C ALA A 188 0.14 -19.40 -14.19
N ASP A 189 -1.15 -19.72 -14.21
CA ASP A 189 -1.84 -20.17 -15.42
C ASP A 189 -1.92 -19.07 -16.49
N ARG A 190 -2.18 -17.82 -16.09
CA ARG A 190 -2.11 -16.65 -16.98
C ARG A 190 -0.70 -16.45 -17.56
N ALA A 191 0.33 -16.59 -16.73
CA ALA A 191 1.72 -16.46 -17.16
C ALA A 191 2.11 -17.57 -18.15
N ARG A 192 1.75 -18.83 -17.87
CA ARG A 192 1.97 -19.95 -18.82
C ARG A 192 1.27 -19.71 -20.15
N SER A 193 0.05 -19.20 -20.11
CA SER A 193 -0.74 -18.94 -21.32
C SER A 193 -0.18 -17.79 -22.18
N SER A 194 0.41 -16.78 -21.55
CA SER A 194 1.00 -15.63 -22.24
C SER A 194 2.49 -15.79 -22.59
N ALA A 195 3.16 -16.79 -21.99
CA ALA A 195 4.57 -17.13 -22.19
C ALA A 195 5.52 -15.91 -22.22
N PRO A 196 5.52 -15.05 -21.17
CA PRO A 196 6.39 -13.89 -21.14
C PRO A 196 7.87 -14.31 -21.05
N PRO A 197 8.83 -13.45 -21.46
CA PRO A 197 10.25 -13.78 -21.44
C PRO A 197 10.81 -14.16 -20.06
N ASP A 198 10.18 -13.68 -18.99
CA ASP A 198 10.55 -13.92 -17.58
C ASP A 198 9.65 -14.99 -16.90
N LEU A 199 9.05 -15.90 -17.68
CA LEU A 199 8.08 -16.88 -17.19
C LEU A 199 8.60 -17.69 -15.99
N ASP A 200 9.81 -18.24 -16.07
CA ASP A 200 10.34 -19.10 -15.01
C ASP A 200 10.53 -18.35 -13.68
N ASP A 201 10.99 -17.09 -13.74
CA ASP A 201 11.14 -16.25 -12.56
C ASP A 201 9.79 -15.93 -11.92
N ARG A 202 8.77 -15.65 -12.73
CA ARG A 202 7.41 -15.42 -12.24
C ARG A 202 6.82 -16.66 -11.60
N LEU A 203 6.95 -17.82 -12.23
CA LEU A 203 6.43 -19.08 -11.68
C LEU A 203 7.08 -19.41 -10.34
N ARG A 204 8.40 -19.24 -10.22
CA ARG A 204 9.12 -19.39 -8.94
C ARG A 204 8.61 -18.41 -7.88
N ALA A 205 8.37 -17.15 -8.25
CA ALA A 205 7.84 -16.14 -7.33
C ALA A 205 6.42 -16.51 -6.85
N PHE A 206 5.52 -16.89 -7.76
CA PHE A 206 4.15 -17.28 -7.42
C PHE A 206 4.11 -18.52 -6.53
N GLU A 207 4.92 -19.53 -6.82
CA GLU A 207 5.05 -20.72 -6.00
C GLU A 207 5.55 -20.38 -4.60
N THR A 208 6.57 -19.53 -4.50
CA THR A 208 7.13 -19.08 -3.22
C THR A 208 6.05 -18.40 -2.38
N VAL A 209 5.31 -17.44 -2.94
CA VAL A 209 4.21 -16.77 -2.25
C VAL A 209 3.11 -17.75 -1.83
N ALA A 210 2.75 -18.69 -2.71
CA ALA A 210 1.72 -19.69 -2.41
C ALA A 210 2.13 -20.63 -1.25
N ARG A 211 3.40 -21.04 -1.17
CA ARG A 211 3.94 -21.83 -0.06
C ARG A 211 3.91 -21.05 1.25
N THR A 212 4.38 -19.81 1.25
CA THR A 212 4.36 -18.93 2.43
C THR A 212 2.94 -18.68 2.93
N ALA A 213 1.99 -18.44 2.01
CA ALA A 213 0.56 -18.33 2.34
C ALA A 213 0.00 -19.62 2.95
N GLY A 214 0.47 -20.79 2.48
CA GLY A 214 0.15 -22.11 3.01
C GLY A 214 0.79 -22.46 4.36
N GLY A 215 1.64 -21.58 4.92
CA GLY A 215 2.33 -21.81 6.20
C GLY A 215 3.59 -22.67 6.09
N LYS A 216 4.09 -22.94 4.87
CA LYS A 216 5.37 -23.60 4.64
C LYS A 216 6.41 -22.51 4.38
N LYS A 217 7.48 -22.47 5.18
CA LYS A 217 8.70 -21.71 4.86
C LYS A 217 9.57 -22.55 3.95
#